data_AF-U6DZG1-F1
#
_entry.id   AF-U6DZG1-F1
#
_cell.length_a   1.000
_cell.length_b   1.000
_cell.length_c   1.000
_cell.angle_alpha   90.00
_cell.angle_beta   90.00
_cell.angle_gamma   90.00
#
_symmetry.space_group_name_H-M   'P 1'
#
loop_
_entity.id
_entity.type
_entity.pdbx_description
1 polymer ?
#
loop_
_entity_poly.entity_id
_entity_poly.type
_entity_poly.pdbx_seq_one_letter_code
_entity_poly.pdbx_strand_id
1 'polypeptide(L)'
;TRPTKGPSRSGTPKQRLTGSFLQLSTMPQKPGNDPPHVSTTSDTETEICHMREKFLASVTKLVESKSYNSKVFSKEKYFQTIKEVKEAKEKGKKSSRDYRRAAKYDVISVQGTEKLIEATHGERDRIRYYVHKEELFDILHDTHLNIGHGGGG
;
A
#
# COMPACT_ATOMS: atom_id res chain seq x y z
N THR A 1 -2.94 -57.86 -11.58
CA THR A 1 -2.01 -58.13 -12.70
C THR A 1 -1.62 -56.79 -13.29
N ARG A 2 -0.37 -56.34 -13.41
CA ARG A 2 0.99 -56.85 -13.16
C ARG A 2 1.86 -55.57 -13.01
N PRO A 3 2.79 -55.49 -12.05
CA PRO A 3 3.75 -54.40 -11.92
C PRO A 3 5.03 -54.68 -12.74
N THR A 4 5.75 -53.64 -13.14
CA THR A 4 7.12 -53.70 -13.69
C THR A 4 7.89 -52.49 -13.13
N LYS A 5 8.73 -52.60 -12.08
CA LYS A 5 10.20 -52.93 -12.08
C LYS A 5 10.86 -52.57 -13.41
N GLY A 6 11.88 -51.73 -13.54
CA GLY A 6 13.02 -51.22 -12.73
C GLY A 6 14.00 -50.59 -13.78
N PRO A 7 15.34 -50.44 -13.61
CA PRO A 7 16.23 -50.46 -12.44
C PRO A 7 17.16 -49.17 -12.41
N SER A 8 17.73 -48.70 -11.29
CA SER A 8 19.05 -49.04 -10.69
C SER A 8 20.29 -48.26 -11.16
N ARG A 9 21.04 -47.72 -10.16
CA ARG A 9 22.50 -47.42 -10.10
C ARG A 9 23.00 -46.23 -10.94
N SER A 10 23.96 -45.40 -10.52
CA SER A 10 25.21 -45.55 -9.74
C SER A 10 25.62 -44.16 -9.19
N GLY A 11 26.28 -43.96 -8.05
CA GLY A 11 27.60 -44.51 -7.67
C GLY A 11 28.71 -43.51 -8.06
N THR A 12 29.31 -42.87 -7.04
CA THR A 12 30.30 -41.77 -7.03
C THR A 12 31.65 -42.07 -7.75
N PRO A 13 32.59 -41.10 -7.93
CA PRO A 13 33.53 -40.78 -6.83
C PRO A 13 33.95 -39.30 -6.70
N LYS A 14 34.21 -38.92 -5.45
CA LYS A 14 35.10 -37.82 -5.05
C LYS A 14 36.48 -38.03 -5.67
N GLN A 15 37.07 -36.97 -6.21
CA GLN A 15 38.52 -36.82 -6.24
C GLN A 15 38.92 -35.59 -5.43
N ARG A 16 39.47 -35.87 -4.25
CA ARG A 16 40.37 -34.98 -3.53
C ARG A 16 41.64 -34.86 -4.37
N LEU A 17 42.02 -33.65 -4.75
CA LEU A 17 43.39 -33.33 -5.09
C LEU A 17 43.96 -32.39 -4.02
N THR A 18 45.09 -32.86 -3.53
CA THR A 18 45.94 -32.33 -2.49
C THR A 18 46.82 -31.21 -3.04
N GLY A 19 47.05 -30.18 -2.23
CA GLY A 19 48.29 -29.40 -2.23
C GLY A 19 48.36 -28.23 -3.21
N SER A 20 48.21 -27.02 -2.66
CA SER A 20 49.27 -26.01 -2.71
C SER A 20 48.89 -24.88 -1.76
N PHE A 21 49.66 -24.72 -0.69
CA PHE A 21 49.58 -23.59 0.22
C PHE A 21 50.21 -22.39 -0.52
N LEU A 22 49.40 -21.66 -1.28
CA LEU A 22 49.82 -20.35 -1.77
C LEU A 22 49.75 -19.38 -0.60
N GLN A 23 50.92 -19.00 -0.09
CA GLN A 23 51.08 -18.00 0.96
C GLN A 23 50.37 -16.70 0.54
N LEU A 24 49.31 -16.34 1.27
CA LEU A 24 48.68 -15.05 1.15
C LEU A 24 49.60 -14.00 1.78
N SER A 25 50.27 -13.20 0.94
CA SER A 25 51.00 -12.02 1.38
C SER A 25 49.99 -11.00 1.93
N THR A 26 49.89 -10.87 3.26
CA THR A 26 49.11 -9.82 3.90
C THR A 26 49.86 -8.49 3.84
N MET A 27 49.41 -7.60 2.95
CA MET A 27 49.69 -6.17 3.05
C MET A 27 48.89 -5.56 4.21
N PRO A 28 49.44 -4.57 4.96
CA PRO A 28 48.65 -3.79 5.90
C PRO A 28 47.59 -2.97 5.13
N GLN A 29 46.33 -3.38 5.22
CA GLN A 29 45.21 -2.55 4.80
C GLN A 29 45.13 -1.37 5.77
N LYS A 30 45.42 -0.17 5.24
CA LYS A 30 45.06 1.11 5.84
C LYS A 30 43.58 1.05 6.24
N PRO A 31 43.17 1.49 7.45
CA PRO A 31 41.76 1.55 7.78
C PRO A 31 41.07 2.46 6.78
N GLY A 32 40.34 1.85 5.84
CA GLY A 32 39.37 2.54 5.03
C GLY A 32 38.35 3.11 6.00
N ASN A 33 38.21 4.43 5.98
CA ASN A 33 37.00 5.06 6.47
C ASN A 33 35.87 4.52 5.60
N ASP A 34 35.19 3.47 6.04
CA ASP A 34 33.82 3.26 5.61
C ASP A 34 33.02 4.41 6.23
N PRO A 35 32.48 5.36 5.45
CA PRO A 35 31.49 6.25 6.02
C PRO A 35 30.33 5.36 6.49
N PRO A 36 29.76 5.62 7.67
CA PRO A 36 28.51 4.96 8.04
C PRO A 36 27.53 5.26 6.90
N HIS A 37 26.98 4.21 6.31
CA HIS A 37 25.91 4.25 5.33
C HIS A 37 24.67 4.89 5.97
N VAL A 38 24.69 6.22 6.02
CA VAL A 38 23.67 7.10 6.62
C VAL A 38 23.16 8.08 5.56
N SER A 39 22.85 7.55 4.37
CA SER A 39 22.23 8.33 3.29
C SER A 39 20.99 7.66 2.69
N THR A 40 20.59 6.48 3.16
CA THR A 40 19.51 5.72 2.54
C THR A 40 18.12 6.32 2.80
N THR A 41 17.92 6.99 3.93
CA THR A 41 16.58 7.49 4.31
C THR A 41 16.15 8.71 3.49
N SER A 42 17.05 9.67 3.24
CA SER A 42 16.73 10.89 2.48
C SER A 42 16.39 10.60 1.02
N ASP A 43 17.10 9.65 0.42
CA ASP A 43 16.93 9.29 -0.98
C ASP A 43 15.59 8.58 -1.18
N THR A 44 15.23 7.67 -0.26
CA THR A 44 13.92 7.00 -0.27
C THR A 44 12.75 7.94 -0.02
N GLU A 45 12.88 8.90 0.90
CA GLU A 45 11.83 9.89 1.18
C GLU A 45 11.55 10.79 -0.04
N THR A 46 12.61 11.17 -0.74
CA THR A 46 12.52 11.96 -1.97
C THR A 46 11.79 11.19 -3.07
N GLU A 47 12.09 9.89 -3.23
CA GLU A 47 11.42 9.05 -4.21
C GLU A 47 9.92 8.84 -3.89
N ILE A 48 9.57 8.63 -2.62
CA ILE A 48 8.18 8.51 -2.18
C ILE A 48 7.42 9.81 -2.45
N CYS A 49 8.00 10.96 -2.14
CA CYS A 49 7.41 12.26 -2.44
C CYS A 49 7.14 12.41 -3.94
N HIS A 50 8.11 12.06 -4.78
CA HIS A 50 7.97 12.12 -6.23
C HIS A 50 6.86 11.19 -6.76
N MET A 51 6.79 9.95 -6.26
CA MET A 51 5.73 9.01 -6.61
C MET A 51 4.35 9.53 -6.21
N ARG A 52 4.25 10.11 -5.02
CA ARG A 52 3.02 10.69 -4.48
C ARG A 52 2.55 11.85 -5.33
N GLU A 53 3.44 12.78 -5.67
CA GLU A 53 3.13 13.91 -6.55
C GLU A 53 2.60 13.45 -7.91
N LYS A 54 3.31 12.51 -8.55
CA LYS A 54 2.89 11.95 -9.85
C LYS A 54 1.54 11.24 -9.76
N PHE A 55 1.30 10.48 -8.71
CA PHE A 55 0.01 9.82 -8.47
C PHE A 55 -1.10 10.86 -8.32
N LEU A 56 -0.93 11.85 -7.45
CA LEU A 56 -1.93 12.88 -7.19
C LEU A 56 -2.23 13.71 -8.43
N ALA A 57 -1.21 14.09 -9.21
CA ALA A 57 -1.38 14.80 -10.47
C ALA A 57 -2.18 13.95 -11.48
N SER A 58 -1.85 12.67 -11.60
CA SER A 58 -2.52 11.75 -12.52
C SER A 58 -3.98 11.50 -12.14
N VAL A 59 -4.25 11.30 -10.84
CA VAL A 59 -5.62 11.14 -10.32
C VAL A 59 -6.41 12.43 -10.52
N THR A 60 -5.83 13.60 -10.26
CA THR A 60 -6.51 14.88 -10.45
C THR A 60 -6.87 15.08 -11.92
N LYS A 61 -5.93 14.87 -12.85
CA LYS A 61 -6.18 14.93 -14.29
C LYS A 61 -7.26 13.93 -14.75
N LEU A 62 -7.26 12.72 -14.18
CA LEU A 62 -8.30 11.72 -14.46
C LEU A 62 -9.68 12.17 -13.96
N VAL A 63 -9.74 12.86 -12.81
CA VAL A 63 -10.98 13.38 -12.23
C VAL A 63 -11.49 14.57 -13.02
N GLU A 64 -10.63 15.46 -13.50
CA GLU A 64 -10.99 16.60 -14.34
C GLU A 64 -11.52 16.17 -15.72
N SER A 65 -10.97 15.10 -16.28
CA SER A 65 -11.42 14.53 -17.56
C SER A 65 -12.70 13.69 -17.44
N LYS A 66 -13.06 13.24 -16.23
CA LYS A 66 -14.35 12.60 -15.94
C LYS A 66 -15.33 13.66 -15.42
N SER A 67 -16.63 13.42 -15.60
CA SER A 67 -17.64 14.38 -15.14
C SER A 67 -17.58 14.59 -13.62
N TYR A 68 -18.22 15.66 -13.14
CA TYR A 68 -18.38 16.06 -11.72
C TYR A 68 -18.91 14.96 -10.77
N ASN A 69 -19.29 13.79 -11.30
CA ASN A 69 -19.72 12.59 -10.58
C ASN A 69 -18.58 11.64 -10.18
N SER A 70 -17.32 12.04 -10.36
CA SER A 70 -16.17 11.27 -9.85
C SER A 70 -16.35 10.94 -8.36
N LYS A 71 -16.12 9.67 -7.99
CA LYS A 71 -16.13 9.20 -6.59
C LYS A 71 -14.81 9.48 -5.86
N VAL A 72 -13.91 10.27 -6.45
CA VAL A 72 -12.63 10.64 -5.86
C VAL A 72 -12.80 11.94 -5.10
N PHE A 73 -12.36 11.94 -3.84
CA PHE A 73 -12.43 13.09 -2.96
C PHE A 73 -11.06 13.74 -2.79
N SER A 74 -11.00 15.07 -2.82
CA SER A 74 -9.93 15.79 -2.14
C SER A 74 -10.10 15.65 -0.63
N LYS A 75 -9.02 15.81 0.14
CA LYS A 75 -9.07 15.81 1.60
C LYS A 75 -10.14 16.77 2.14
N GLU A 76 -10.17 18.00 1.63
CA GLU A 76 -11.17 19.00 2.01
C GLU A 76 -12.59 18.53 1.68
N LYS A 77 -12.83 18.04 0.46
CA LYS A 77 -14.17 17.59 0.06
C LYS A 77 -14.64 16.39 0.87
N TYR A 78 -13.73 15.50 1.25
CA TYR A 78 -14.00 14.36 2.12
C TYR A 78 -14.52 14.81 3.49
N PHE A 79 -13.76 15.66 4.20
CA PHE A 79 -14.18 16.17 5.51
C PHE A 79 -15.42 17.05 5.43
N GLN A 80 -15.56 17.86 4.39
CA GLN A 80 -16.77 18.64 4.15
C GLN A 80 -17.98 17.72 3.98
N THR A 81 -17.83 16.59 3.27
CA THR A 81 -18.92 15.62 3.08
C THR A 81 -19.30 14.96 4.41
N ILE A 82 -18.33 14.60 5.25
CA ILE A 82 -18.61 14.08 6.60
C ILE A 82 -19.45 15.08 7.41
N LYS A 83 -19.02 16.34 7.47
CA LYS A 83 -19.74 17.40 8.17
C LYS A 83 -21.17 17.57 7.63
N GLU A 84 -21.30 17.66 6.32
CA GLU A 84 -22.61 17.81 5.66
C GLU A 84 -23.55 16.63 5.91
N VAL A 85 -23.03 15.39 5.97
CA VAL A 85 -23.83 14.20 6.27
C VAL A 85 -24.32 14.21 7.71
N LYS A 86 -23.45 14.57 8.67
CA LYS A 86 -23.84 14.72 10.08
C LYS A 86 -24.93 15.78 10.26
N GLU A 87 -24.71 16.97 9.70
CA GLU A 87 -25.70 18.05 9.73
C GLU A 87 -27.02 17.62 9.08
N ALA A 88 -26.98 16.92 7.93
CA ALA A 88 -28.18 16.42 7.25
C ALA A 88 -28.95 15.40 8.10
N LYS A 89 -28.26 14.62 8.94
CA LYS A 89 -28.89 13.65 9.84
C LYS A 89 -29.53 14.31 11.07
N GLU A 90 -28.88 15.33 11.61
CA GLU A 90 -29.34 16.08 12.80
C GLU A 90 -30.41 17.14 12.48
N LYS A 91 -30.45 17.65 11.25
CA LYS A 91 -31.45 18.65 10.83
C LYS A 91 -32.88 18.12 10.97
N GLY A 92 -33.71 18.85 11.71
CA GLY A 92 -35.14 18.57 11.86
C GLY A 92 -35.95 18.77 10.56
N LYS A 93 -35.61 19.78 9.74
CA LYS A 93 -36.20 19.99 8.41
C LYS A 93 -35.17 19.72 7.32
N LYS A 94 -35.27 18.57 6.66
CA LYS A 94 -34.31 18.12 5.64
C LYS A 94 -34.69 18.63 4.25
N SER A 95 -33.73 19.17 3.51
CA SER A 95 -33.90 19.48 2.10
C SER A 95 -33.80 18.20 1.24
N SER A 96 -34.25 18.27 -0.02
CA SER A 96 -34.05 17.16 -0.99
C SER A 96 -32.56 16.76 -1.16
N ARG A 97 -31.63 17.70 -0.98
CA ARG A 97 -30.18 17.42 -1.01
C ARG A 97 -29.73 16.64 0.21
N ASP A 98 -30.26 16.99 1.39
CA ASP A 98 -29.93 16.33 2.65
C ASP A 98 -30.42 14.88 2.64
N TYR A 99 -31.64 14.65 2.15
CA TYR A 99 -32.16 13.29 1.95
C TYR A 99 -31.28 12.46 1.01
N ARG A 100 -30.90 13.03 -0.15
CA ARG A 100 -30.00 12.33 -1.10
C ARG A 100 -28.64 12.01 -0.50
N ARG A 101 -28.08 12.89 0.31
CA ARG A 101 -26.80 12.66 0.99
C ARG A 101 -26.92 11.58 2.05
N ALA A 102 -27.92 11.67 2.93
CA ALA A 102 -28.14 10.69 4.00
C ALA A 102 -28.52 9.29 3.46
N ALA A 103 -29.13 9.22 2.27
CA ALA A 103 -29.41 7.96 1.59
C ALA A 103 -28.17 7.35 0.91
N LYS A 104 -27.15 8.15 0.58
CA LYS A 104 -25.95 7.70 -0.12
C LYS A 104 -24.76 7.45 0.81
N TYR A 105 -24.63 8.27 1.83
CA TYR A 105 -23.48 8.29 2.72
C TYR A 105 -23.90 8.15 4.17
N ASP A 106 -23.03 7.50 4.93
CA ASP A 106 -23.09 7.47 6.38
C ASP A 106 -21.71 7.83 6.96
N VAL A 107 -21.67 8.15 8.24
CA VAL A 107 -20.46 8.45 8.99
C VAL A 107 -20.44 7.54 10.21
N ILE A 108 -19.32 6.83 10.38
CA ILE A 108 -19.05 6.04 11.56
C ILE A 108 -17.81 6.57 12.28
N SER A 109 -17.72 6.32 13.57
CA SER A 109 -16.50 6.58 14.35
C SER A 109 -15.70 5.30 14.46
N VAL A 110 -14.45 5.32 14.00
CA VAL A 110 -13.50 4.22 14.14
C VAL A 110 -12.31 4.76 14.94
N GLN A 111 -12.09 4.23 16.14
CA GLN A 111 -11.00 4.65 17.04
C GLN A 111 -10.97 6.17 17.28
N GLY A 112 -12.14 6.79 17.43
CA GLY A 112 -12.26 8.25 17.64
C GLY A 112 -12.08 9.09 16.36
N THR A 113 -11.85 8.47 15.21
CA THR A 113 -11.78 9.17 13.92
C THR A 113 -13.06 8.93 13.12
N GLU A 114 -13.67 10.01 12.63
CA GLU A 114 -14.84 9.93 11.77
C GLU A 114 -14.44 9.45 10.37
N LYS A 115 -15.14 8.42 9.89
CA LYS A 115 -14.93 7.83 8.57
C LYS A 115 -16.23 7.86 7.78
N LEU A 116 -16.13 8.33 6.54
CA LEU A 116 -17.24 8.33 5.58
C LEU A 116 -17.39 6.93 5.01
N ILE A 117 -18.62 6.40 5.04
CA ILE A 117 -18.96 5.10 4.47
C ILE A 117 -20.14 5.22 3.53
N GLU A 118 -20.35 4.20 2.71
CA GLU A 118 -21.58 4.10 1.93
C GLU A 118 -22.74 3.75 2.86
N ALA A 119 -23.83 4.51 2.75
CA ALA A 119 -25.06 4.19 3.47
C ALA A 119 -25.56 2.83 2.96
N THR A 120 -25.42 1.81 3.78
CA THR A 120 -25.76 0.44 3.39
C THR A 120 -27.25 0.24 3.62
N HIS A 121 -28.03 0.30 2.53
CA HIS A 121 -29.46 -0.01 2.55
C HIS A 121 -29.65 -1.45 2.04
N GLY A 122 -29.38 -2.43 2.90
CA GLY A 122 -29.55 -3.86 2.60
C GLY A 122 -28.34 -4.71 2.95
N GLU A 123 -28.61 -5.99 3.24
CA GLU A 123 -27.74 -7.09 3.73
C GLU A 123 -26.42 -7.29 2.96
N ARG A 124 -25.54 -6.30 2.98
CA ARG A 124 -24.15 -6.48 2.59
C ARG A 124 -23.34 -6.46 3.86
N ASP A 125 -22.84 -7.63 4.25
CA ASP A 125 -21.95 -7.86 5.40
C ASP A 125 -20.63 -7.06 5.36
N ARG A 126 -20.44 -6.19 4.36
CA ARG A 126 -19.19 -5.46 4.12
C ARG A 126 -19.44 -3.96 4.06
N ILE A 127 -18.89 -3.24 5.04
CA ILE A 127 -18.85 -1.79 5.08
C ILE A 127 -17.85 -1.29 4.02
N ARG A 128 -18.27 -0.36 3.17
CA ARG A 128 -17.40 0.29 2.18
C ARG A 128 -17.00 1.68 2.66
N TYR A 129 -15.71 1.85 2.89
CA TYR A 129 -15.09 3.11 3.30
C TYR A 129 -14.79 3.97 2.09
N TYR A 130 -15.04 5.27 2.21
CA TYR A 130 -14.46 6.27 1.34
C TYR A 130 -13.14 6.74 1.93
N VAL A 131 -12.18 7.05 1.07
CA VAL A 131 -10.90 7.67 1.42
C VAL A 131 -10.66 8.86 0.51
N HIS A 132 -9.86 9.82 0.97
CA HIS A 132 -9.41 10.91 0.12
C HIS A 132 -8.20 10.49 -0.72
N LYS A 133 -7.93 11.19 -1.82
CA LYS A 133 -6.92 10.77 -2.81
C LYS A 133 -5.50 10.64 -2.24
N GLU A 134 -5.17 11.41 -1.23
CA GLU A 134 -3.89 11.32 -0.53
C GLU A 134 -3.80 10.04 0.31
N GLU A 135 -4.81 9.71 1.10
CA GLU A 135 -4.89 8.47 1.89
C GLU A 135 -4.94 7.23 0.97
N LEU A 136 -5.54 7.36 -0.22
CA LEU A 136 -5.51 6.30 -1.23
C LEU A 136 -4.09 5.95 -1.68
N PHE A 137 -3.22 6.95 -1.85
CA PHE A 137 -1.81 6.69 -2.19
C PHE A 137 -1.12 5.94 -1.05
N ASP A 138 -1.29 6.45 0.17
CA ASP A 138 -0.63 5.90 1.36
C ASP A 138 -1.01 4.41 1.55
N ILE A 139 -2.31 4.08 1.46
CA ILE A 139 -2.79 2.68 1.54
C ILE A 139 -2.17 1.79 0.45
N LEU A 140 -2.11 2.27 -0.80
CA LEU A 140 -1.57 1.49 -1.92
C LEU A 140 -0.06 1.29 -1.78
N HIS A 141 0.66 2.32 -1.33
CA HIS A 141 2.09 2.26 -1.11
C HIS A 141 2.45 1.31 0.03
N ASP A 142 1.78 1.45 1.18
CA ASP A 142 1.97 0.56 2.34
C ASP A 142 1.66 -0.89 1.98
N THR A 143 0.57 -1.12 1.24
CA THR A 143 0.21 -2.46 0.77
C THR A 143 1.26 -3.03 -0.17
N HIS A 144 1.82 -2.22 -1.08
CA HIS A 144 2.89 -2.65 -1.98
C HIS A 144 4.16 -3.06 -1.21
N LEU A 145 4.56 -2.28 -0.21
CA LEU A 145 5.70 -2.61 0.65
C LEU A 145 5.45 -3.90 1.45
N ASN A 146 4.27 -4.05 2.04
CA ASN A 146 3.91 -5.21 2.84
C ASN A 146 3.83 -6.50 2.03
N ILE A 147 3.36 -6.44 0.77
CA ILE A 147 3.33 -7.59 -0.13
C ILE A 147 4.72 -7.87 -0.73
N GLY A 148 5.54 -6.83 -0.90
CA GLY A 148 6.90 -6.92 -1.46
C GLY A 148 7.95 -7.54 -0.52
N HIS A 149 7.64 -7.76 0.75
CA HIS A 149 8.46 -8.53 1.70
C HIS A 149 8.04 -10.00 1.78
N GLY A 150 7.97 -10.67 0.62
CA GLY A 150 7.78 -12.11 0.52
C GLY A 150 9.11 -12.87 0.44
N GLY A 151 9.77 -13.11 1.57
CA GLY A 151 10.93 -14.02 1.64
C GLY A 151 11.88 -13.73 2.81
N GLY A 152 11.55 -14.17 4.02
CA GLY A 152 12.41 -13.97 5.19
C GLY A 152 11.77 -14.45 6.49
N GLY A 153 11.40 -15.73 6.52
CA GLY A 153 11.11 -16.50 7.72
C GLY A 153 11.88 -17.80 7.66
#